data_AF-A0A426ZMW6-F1
#
_entry.id   AF-A0A426ZMW6-F1
#
_cell.length_a   1.000
_cell.length_b   1.000
_cell.length_c   1.000
_cell.angle_alpha   90.00
_cell.angle_beta   90.00
_cell.angle_gamma   90.00
#
_symmetry.space_group_name_H-M   'P 1'
#
loop_
_entity.id
_entity.type
_entity.pdbx_description
1 polymer ?
#
loop_
_entity_poly.entity_id
_entity_poly.type
_entity_poly.pdbx_seq_one_letter_code
_entity_poly.pdbx_strand_id
1 'polypeptide(L)' 'MPMSTTIAFVLLLSSIFTGVLPHKSEDIINGPLITSKIKNNRTILVGPSEEFKTVQAAIDAVPKDNSDWIIVHVRAGIYR' A
#
# COMPACT_ATOMS: atom_id res chain seq x y z
N MET A 1 -43.97 -37.49 -18.37
CA MET A 1 -42.53 -37.54 -18.72
C MET A 1 -42.35 -36.99 -20.12
N PRO A 2 -41.26 -36.29 -20.48
CA PRO A 2 -40.19 -35.78 -19.61
C PRO A 2 -39.61 -34.39 -20.00
N MET A 3 -38.82 -33.84 -19.08
CA MET A 3 -37.57 -33.10 -19.32
C MET A 3 -37.50 -32.06 -20.44
N SER A 4 -37.67 -30.76 -20.15
CA SER A 4 -36.91 -29.70 -20.86
C SER A 4 -37.04 -28.29 -20.24
N THR A 5 -36.94 -28.13 -18.92
CA THR A 5 -36.97 -26.75 -18.36
C THR A 5 -35.97 -26.51 -17.23
N THR A 6 -35.20 -27.52 -16.81
CA THR A 6 -34.27 -27.38 -15.69
C THR A 6 -32.81 -27.19 -16.10
N ILE A 7 -32.47 -27.19 -17.40
CA ILE A 7 -31.06 -27.25 -17.84
C ILE A 7 -30.51 -25.91 -18.37
N ALA A 8 -31.33 -24.89 -18.60
CA ALA A 8 -30.86 -23.63 -19.17
C ALA A 8 -30.53 -22.52 -18.14
N PHE A 9 -30.45 -22.81 -16.84
CA PHE A 9 -30.16 -21.82 -15.80
C PHE A 9 -28.97 -22.17 -14.90
N VAL A 10 -28.04 -23.00 -15.40
CA VAL A 10 -26.79 -23.36 -14.68
C VAL A 10 -25.54 -22.78 -15.35
N LEU A 11 -25.68 -22.02 -16.44
CA LEU A 11 -24.56 -21.40 -17.17
C LEU A 11 -24.56 -19.87 -17.05
N LEU A 12 -24.68 -19.36 -15.84
CA LEU A 12 -24.29 -17.97 -15.52
C LEU A 12 -23.24 -17.95 -14.39
N LEU A 13 -22.40 -18.99 -14.36
CA LEU A 13 -21.15 -19.04 -13.62
C LEU A 13 -20.04 -18.60 -14.57
N SER A 14 -19.63 -17.34 -14.49
CA SER A 14 -18.32 -16.77 -14.89
C SER A 14 -18.44 -15.34 -15.42
N SER A 15 -19.13 -14.45 -14.71
CA SER A 15 -18.74 -13.04 -14.75
C SER A 15 -17.37 -12.96 -14.09
N ILE A 16 -16.35 -13.00 -14.93
CA ILE A 16 -14.93 -13.01 -14.60
C ILE A 16 -14.66 -11.74 -13.79
N PHE A 17 -14.63 -11.88 -12.47
CA PHE A 17 -14.11 -10.87 -11.57
C PHE A 17 -12.59 -10.89 -11.77
N THR A 18 -12.10 -10.22 -12.82
CA THR A 18 -10.68 -9.88 -12.96
C THR A 18 -10.35 -8.77 -11.97
N GLY A 19 -10.44 -9.09 -10.68
CA GLY A 19 -9.73 -8.35 -9.66
C GLY A 19 -8.25 -8.55 -9.94
N VAL A 20 -7.64 -7.62 -10.68
CA VAL A 20 -6.19 -7.49 -10.71
C VAL A 20 -5.79 -7.15 -9.28
N LEU A 21 -5.39 -8.17 -8.52
CA LEU A 21 -4.75 -7.98 -7.24
C LEU A 21 -3.50 -7.14 -7.53
N PRO A 22 -3.31 -5.98 -6.88
CA PRO A 22 -2.10 -5.22 -7.04
C PRO A 22 -0.96 -6.12 -6.54
N HIS A 23 -0.18 -6.64 -7.49
CA HIS A 23 1.00 -7.41 -7.18
C HIS A 23 1.99 -6.42 -6.56
N LYS A 24 2.07 -6.45 -5.23
CA LYS A 24 3.10 -5.74 -4.47
C LYS A 24 4.43 -6.26 -5.01
N SER A 25 5.14 -5.43 -5.79
CA SER A 25 6.46 -5.80 -6.28
C SER A 25 7.30 -6.20 -5.07
N GLU A 26 7.93 -7.37 -5.15
CA GLU A 26 9.00 -7.71 -4.23
C GLU A 26 10.14 -6.73 -4.51
N ASP A 27 10.08 -5.60 -3.81
CA ASP A 27 11.14 -4.61 -3.83
C ASP A 27 12.38 -5.35 -3.32
N ILE A 28 13.36 -5.55 -4.20
CA ILE A 28 14.58 -6.35 -3.95
C ILE A 28 15.31 -5.82 -2.70
N ILE A 29 15.03 -4.58 -2.34
CA ILE A 29 15.36 -3.98 -1.06
C ILE A 29 14.06 -3.80 -0.27
N ASN A 30 13.76 -4.74 0.63
CA ASN A 30 12.71 -4.54 1.63
C ASN A 30 13.11 -3.35 2.52
N GLY A 31 12.70 -2.14 2.14
CA GLY A 31 12.86 -0.92 2.95
C GLY A 31 12.50 -1.13 4.43
N PRO A 32 11.39 -1.85 4.76
CA PRO A 32 11.06 -2.18 6.14
C PRO A 32 12.14 -2.97 6.90
N LEU A 33 12.84 -3.90 6.24
CA LEU A 33 13.90 -4.74 6.86
C LEU A 33 15.19 -3.96 7.11
N ILE A 34 15.49 -2.96 6.29
CA ILE A 34 16.64 -2.06 6.51
C ILE A 34 16.32 -1.11 7.66
N THR A 35 15.11 -0.54 7.66
CA THR A 35 14.68 0.37 8.72
C THR A 35 14.51 -0.31 10.07
N SER A 36 14.13 -1.60 10.12
CA SER A 36 14.01 -2.35 11.37
C SER A 36 15.35 -2.62 12.07
N LYS A 37 16.46 -2.52 11.36
CA LYS A 37 17.82 -2.66 11.91
C LYS A 37 18.39 -1.34 12.43
N ILE A 38 17.75 -0.22 12.10
CA ILE A 38 18.09 1.10 12.63
C ILE A 38 17.26 1.31 13.90
N LYS A 39 17.90 1.62 15.03
CA LYS A 39 17.20 2.00 16.25
C LYS A 39 16.60 3.40 16.03
N ASN A 40 15.40 3.46 15.44
CA ASN A 40 14.70 4.70 15.17
C ASN A 40 13.73 5.02 16.31
N ASN A 41 13.55 6.32 16.57
CA ASN A 41 12.64 6.77 17.61
C ASN A 41 11.22 7.00 17.04
N ARG A 42 11.13 7.31 15.73
CA ARG A 42 9.87 7.64 15.07
C ARG A 42 9.88 7.33 13.57
N THR A 43 8.74 6.90 13.05
CA THR A 43 8.46 6.79 11.61
C THR A 43 7.32 7.74 11.24
N ILE A 44 7.53 8.52 10.18
CA ILE A 44 6.54 9.42 9.58
C ILE A 44 6.05 8.79 8.27
N LEU A 45 4.74 8.63 8.10
CA LEU A 45 4.15 8.05 6.90
C LEU A 45 3.66 9.16 5.97
N VAL A 46 4.02 9.06 4.69
CA VAL A 46 3.57 9.98 3.64
C VAL A 46 2.76 9.22 2.60
N GLY A 47 1.56 9.71 2.31
CA GLY A 47 0.72 9.16 1.26
C GLY A 47 -0.70 9.68 1.23
N PRO A 48 -1.48 9.32 0.20
CA PRO A 48 -2.84 9.82 0.00
C PRO A 48 -3.78 9.52 1.16
N SER A 49 -3.55 8.42 1.89
CA SER A 49 -4.34 7.98 3.05
C SER A 49 -3.65 8.19 4.40
N GLU A 50 -2.46 8.79 4.41
CA GLU A 50 -1.66 8.99 5.63
C GLU A 50 -1.84 10.39 6.20
N GLU A 51 -1.30 10.64 7.39
CA GLU A 51 -1.33 11.98 8.01
C GLU A 51 -0.70 13.04 7.11
N PHE A 52 0.47 12.75 6.54
CA PHE A 52 1.20 13.66 5.65
C PHE A 52 0.91 13.31 4.19
N LYS A 53 0.41 14.30 3.43
CA LYS A 53 0.10 14.12 2.00
C LYS A 53 1.26 14.48 1.09
N THR A 54 2.21 15.28 1.57
CA THR A 54 3.37 15.75 0.81
C THR A 54 4.66 15.40 1.55
N VAL A 55 5.75 15.29 0.78
CA VAL A 55 7.08 15.03 1.36
C VAL A 55 7.54 16.22 2.20
N GLN A 56 7.28 17.45 1.75
CA GLN A 56 7.70 18.65 2.48
C GLN A 56 7.02 18.75 3.85
N ALA A 57 5.72 18.48 3.94
CA ALA A 57 5.03 18.53 5.23
C ALA A 57 5.59 17.50 6.24
N ALA A 58 6.03 16.34 5.76
CA ALA A 58 6.71 15.36 6.63
C ALA A 58 8.11 15.80 7.07
N ILE A 59 8.84 16.52 6.21
CA ILE A 59 10.13 17.12 6.57
C ILE A 59 9.93 18.21 7.61
N ASP A 60 8.94 19.09 7.42
CA ASP A 60 8.65 20.20 8.32
C ASP A 60 8.18 19.73 9.70
N ALA A 61 7.64 18.51 9.79
CA ALA A 61 7.23 17.88 11.05
C ALA A 61 8.41 17.32 11.86
N VAL A 62 9.62 17.28 11.31
CA VAL A 62 10.83 16.91 12.04
C VAL A 62 11.18 18.03 13.04
N PRO A 63 11.30 17.73 14.34
CA PRO A 63 11.66 18.74 15.33
C PRO A 63 13.02 19.37 15.01
N LYS A 64 13.11 20.68 15.22
CA LYS A 64 14.39 21.38 15.15
C LYS A 64 15.34 20.81 16.21
N ASP A 65 16.64 20.74 15.88
CA ASP A 65 17.69 20.23 16.75
C ASP A 65 17.52 18.76 17.17
N ASN A 66 16.78 17.98 16.37
CA ASN A 66 16.60 16.55 16.60
C ASN A 66 17.91 15.76 16.36
N SER A 67 18.39 15.08 17.40
CA SER A 67 19.57 14.21 17.37
C SER A 67 19.26 12.74 17.07
N ASP A 68 17.98 12.36 17.03
CA ASP A 68 17.55 10.99 16.81
C ASP A 68 17.31 10.67 15.33
N TRP A 69 17.39 9.39 14.97
CA TRP A 69 16.98 8.95 13.64
C TRP A 69 15.45 8.99 13.48
N ILE A 70 14.99 9.76 12.50
CA ILE A 70 13.60 9.78 12.04
C ILE A 70 13.53 9.19 10.63
N ILE A 71 12.58 8.27 10.44
CA ILE A 71 12.37 7.62 9.14
C ILE A 71 11.13 8.22 8.48
N VAL A 72 11.30 8.79 7.28
CA VAL A 72 10.18 9.20 6.44
C VAL A 72 9.88 8.09 5.43
N HIS A 73 8.75 7.41 5.60
CA HIS A 73 8.31 6.34 4.71
C HIS A 73 7.27 6.88 3.73
N VAL A 74 7.68 7.05 2.48
CA VAL A 74 6.81 7.54 1.40
C VAL A 74 6.17 6.34 0.70
N ARG A 75 4.83 6.27 0.72
CA ARG A 75 4.11 5.24 -0.03
C ARG A 75 4.20 5.50 -1.53
N ALA A 76 4.07 4.44 -2.33
CA ALA A 76 4.05 4.54 -3.78
C ALA A 76 3.02 5.58 -4.28
N GLY A 77 3.45 6.45 -5.18
CA GLY A 77 2.63 7.53 -5.71
C GLY A 77 3.46 8.60 -6.41
N ILE A 78 2.78 9.55 -7.05
CA ILE A 78 3.41 10.74 -7.65
C ILE A 78 3.17 11.91 -6.69
N TYR A 79 4.26 12.48 -6.19
CA TYR A 79 4.26 13.66 -5.31
C TYR A 79 4.86 14.82 -6.11
N ARG A 80 4.18 15.97 -6.10
CA ARG A 80 4.57 17.19 -6.81
C ARG A 80 4.88 18.29 -5.82
#